data_AF-A0A929YT74-F1
#
_entry.id   AF-A0A929YT74-F1
#
_cell.length_a   1.000
_cell.length_b   1.000
_cell.length_c   1.000
_cell.angle_alpha   90.00
_cell.angle_beta   90.00
_cell.angle_gamma   90.00
#
_symmetry.space_group_name_H-M   'P 1'
#
loop_
_entity.id
_entity.type
_entity.pdbx_description
1 polymer ?
#
loop_
_entity_poly.entity_id
_entity_poly.type
_entity_poly.pdbx_seq_one_letter_code
_entity_poly.pdbx_strand_id
1 'polypeptide(L)'
;MAESSIYTYFVTDVENYGDIIPQWLKDRGYYTNSFHYPSEQSIDAFDKIKAESNFHKYSNGGNITYVENSGKLENWQVAIELMRWAYECGIEYFGVNTVSNKCFECGYVGDIPYDNEKNTYVCPNCNNSNPLKLDITLRCCGLIK
;
A
#
# COMPACT_ATOMS: atom_id res chain seq x y z
N MET A 1 3.02 11.41 -9.86
CA MET A 1 2.97 10.41 -8.78
C MET A 1 3.95 10.86 -7.71
N ALA A 2 3.48 11.11 -6.49
CA ALA A 2 4.22 11.84 -5.44
C ALA A 2 5.16 10.94 -4.61
N GLU A 3 5.77 9.92 -5.21
CA GLU A 3 6.47 8.86 -4.47
C GLU A 3 7.63 9.37 -3.62
N SER A 4 8.46 10.26 -4.15
CA SER A 4 9.53 10.91 -3.38
C SER A 4 9.07 12.22 -2.75
N SER A 5 8.11 12.92 -3.37
CA SER A 5 7.75 14.27 -2.94
C SER A 5 7.03 14.31 -1.60
N ILE A 6 6.24 13.28 -1.24
CA ILE A 6 5.62 13.22 0.10
C ILE A 6 6.65 13.23 1.22
N TYR A 7 7.83 12.62 0.99
CA TYR A 7 8.92 12.59 1.94
C TYR A 7 9.74 13.89 1.84
N THR A 8 10.08 14.34 0.64
CA THR A 8 10.83 15.59 0.44
C THR A 8 10.12 16.79 1.07
N TYR A 9 8.82 16.97 0.81
CA TYR A 9 8.05 18.06 1.40
C TYR A 9 7.97 17.94 2.92
N PHE A 10 7.76 16.73 3.44
CA PHE A 10 7.76 16.52 4.88
C PHE A 10 9.09 16.92 5.52
N VAL A 11 10.23 16.50 4.96
CA VAL A 11 11.55 16.87 5.48
C VAL A 11 11.73 18.40 5.45
N THR A 12 11.41 19.04 4.33
CA THR A 12 11.50 20.50 4.20
C THR A 12 10.59 21.22 5.20
N ASP A 13 9.37 20.74 5.43
CA ASP A 13 8.46 21.36 6.40
C ASP A 13 8.93 21.16 7.84
N VAL A 14 9.52 20.01 8.17
CA VAL A 14 10.11 19.77 9.50
C VAL A 14 11.29 20.70 9.76
N GLU A 15 12.14 20.94 8.75
CA GLU A 15 13.27 21.86 8.85
C GLU A 15 12.82 23.31 9.10
N ASN A 16 11.74 23.75 8.44
CA ASN A 16 11.28 25.15 8.50
C ASN A 16 10.25 25.41 9.62
N TYR A 17 9.43 24.41 9.95
CA TYR A 17 8.22 24.55 10.76
C TYR A 17 8.06 23.44 11.81
N GLY A 18 9.15 22.76 12.18
CA GLY A 18 9.11 21.65 13.12
C GLY A 18 8.33 21.94 14.40
N ASP A 19 8.35 23.17 14.92
CA ASP A 19 7.67 23.53 16.18
C ASP A 19 6.14 23.44 16.12
N ILE A 20 5.53 23.59 14.95
CA ILE A 20 4.07 23.54 14.77
C ILE A 20 3.56 22.20 14.23
N ILE A 21 4.47 21.34 13.76
CA ILE A 21 4.10 20.02 13.24
C ILE A 21 3.72 19.10 14.41
N PRO A 22 2.54 18.46 14.38
CA PRO A 22 2.12 17.54 15.41
C PRO A 22 3.10 16.37 15.61
N GLN A 23 3.31 15.95 16.85
CA GLN A 23 4.26 14.88 17.16
C GLN A 23 3.96 13.57 16.43
N TRP A 24 2.68 13.18 16.33
CA TRP A 24 2.28 11.95 15.62
C TRP A 24 2.68 11.96 14.14
N LEU A 25 2.74 13.14 13.51
CA LEU A 25 3.14 13.29 12.12
C LEU A 25 4.66 13.24 11.97
N LYS A 26 5.40 13.75 12.97
CA LYS A 26 6.85 13.59 13.07
C LYS A 26 7.26 12.13 13.22
N ASP A 27 6.57 11.40 14.09
CA ASP A 27 6.83 9.98 14.34
C ASP A 27 6.56 9.13 13.09
N ARG A 28 5.56 9.51 12.29
CA ARG A 28 5.25 8.88 11.01
C ARG A 28 6.34 9.13 9.95
N GLY A 29 6.85 10.36 9.84
CA GLY A 29 7.99 10.67 8.97
C GLY A 29 7.67 10.93 7.49
N TYR A 30 6.40 10.99 7.09
CA TYR A 30 5.97 11.28 5.71
C TYR A 30 4.50 11.72 5.66
N TYR A 31 4.12 12.43 4.58
CA TYR A 31 2.73 12.77 4.30
C TYR A 31 1.98 11.68 3.52
N THR A 32 0.66 11.58 3.72
CA THR A 32 -0.17 10.71 2.88
C THR A 32 -0.30 11.32 1.48
N ASN A 33 -0.26 10.48 0.44
CA ASN A 33 -0.43 10.93 -0.92
C ASN A 33 -1.87 11.41 -1.17
N SER A 34 -2.01 12.65 -1.64
CA SER A 34 -3.29 13.22 -2.11
C SER A 34 -4.41 13.06 -1.08
N PHE A 35 -5.53 12.43 -1.43
CA PHE A 35 -6.70 12.23 -0.57
C PHE A 35 -6.81 10.79 -0.03
N HIS A 36 -5.77 9.98 -0.19
CA HIS A 36 -5.82 8.59 0.25
C HIS A 36 -6.02 8.48 1.76
N TYR A 37 -6.67 7.40 2.17
CA TYR A 37 -6.70 7.02 3.57
C TYR A 37 -5.28 6.64 4.04
N PRO A 38 -4.82 7.09 5.22
CA PRO A 38 -3.49 6.77 5.73
C PRO A 38 -3.24 5.26 5.83
N SER A 39 -2.14 4.77 5.25
CA SER A 39 -1.83 3.35 5.15
C SER A 39 -1.58 2.66 6.49
N GLU A 40 -1.18 3.41 7.51
CA GLU A 40 -0.93 2.92 8.86
C GLU A 40 -2.21 2.69 9.68
N GLN A 41 -3.35 3.21 9.21
CA GLN A 41 -4.64 3.09 9.88
C GLN A 41 -5.42 1.91 9.29
N SER A 42 -5.95 1.04 10.16
CA SER A 42 -6.79 -0.08 9.72
C SER A 42 -8.17 0.42 9.28
N ILE A 43 -8.57 0.08 8.06
CA ILE A 43 -9.89 0.38 7.52
C ILE A 43 -10.37 -0.78 6.67
N ASP A 44 -11.69 -1.02 6.64
CA ASP A 44 -12.28 -1.97 5.70
C ASP A 44 -12.16 -1.46 4.26
N ALA A 45 -11.99 -2.37 3.31
CA ALA A 45 -11.82 -2.03 1.90
C ALA A 45 -13.01 -1.25 1.30
N PHE A 46 -14.24 -1.61 1.66
CA PHE A 46 -15.45 -0.96 1.15
C PHE A 46 -15.59 0.45 1.74
N ASP A 47 -15.27 0.61 3.01
CA ASP A 47 -15.27 1.90 3.69
C ASP A 47 -14.18 2.83 3.14
N LYS A 48 -12.98 2.31 2.87
CA LYS A 48 -11.90 3.06 2.22
C LYS A 48 -12.33 3.60 0.86
N ILE A 49 -12.91 2.74 0.02
CA ILE A 49 -13.45 3.12 -1.29
C ILE A 49 -14.47 4.25 -1.16
N LYS A 50 -15.42 4.13 -0.22
CA LYS A 50 -16.46 5.13 -0.01
C LYS A 50 -15.92 6.45 0.52
N ALA A 51 -14.91 6.41 1.39
CA ALA A 51 -14.26 7.61 1.90
C ALA A 51 -13.53 8.36 0.77
N GLU A 52 -12.74 7.65 -0.03
CA GLU A 52 -11.94 8.22 -1.11
C GLU A 52 -12.79 8.65 -2.32
N SER A 53 -13.92 7.99 -2.61
CA SER A 53 -14.75 8.30 -3.79
C SER A 53 -15.30 9.72 -3.82
N ASN A 54 -15.54 10.32 -2.65
CA ASN A 54 -16.01 11.70 -2.55
C ASN A 54 -15.04 12.71 -3.18
N PHE A 55 -13.76 12.36 -3.30
CA PHE A 55 -12.69 13.22 -3.83
C PHE A 55 -12.39 13.00 -5.31
N HIS A 56 -12.78 11.86 -5.89
CA HIS A 56 -12.59 11.56 -7.32
C HIS A 56 -13.25 12.61 -8.20
N LYS A 57 -14.51 12.95 -7.91
CA LYS A 57 -15.27 14.00 -8.63
C LYS A 57 -14.67 15.41 -8.58
N TYR A 58 -13.76 15.68 -7.63
CA TYR A 58 -13.07 16.96 -7.49
C TYR A 58 -11.66 16.94 -8.09
N SER A 59 -11.15 15.75 -8.43
CA SER A 59 -9.76 15.49 -8.80
C SER A 59 -9.64 15.09 -10.27
N ASN A 60 -10.23 15.87 -11.18
CA ASN A 60 -10.37 15.55 -12.60
C ASN A 60 -9.05 15.59 -13.41
N GLY A 61 -7.95 16.06 -12.80
CA GLY A 61 -6.62 16.08 -13.42
C GLY A 61 -5.88 14.74 -13.39
N GLY A 62 -6.50 13.72 -12.79
CA GLY A 62 -5.91 12.41 -12.57
C GLY A 62 -5.98 12.03 -11.09
N ASN A 63 -6.65 10.92 -10.82
CA ASN A 63 -6.86 10.38 -9.49
C ASN A 63 -6.74 8.85 -9.56
N ILE A 64 -6.49 8.20 -8.43
CA ILE A 64 -6.54 6.74 -8.32
C ILE A 64 -6.86 6.37 -6.88
N THR A 65 -7.59 5.28 -6.68
CA THR A 65 -7.78 4.64 -5.36
C THR A 65 -7.21 3.24 -5.37
N TYR A 66 -6.50 2.90 -4.28
CA TYR A 66 -5.93 1.57 -4.09
C TYR A 66 -6.51 0.88 -2.86
N VAL A 67 -6.71 -0.43 -2.96
CA VAL A 67 -7.05 -1.28 -1.81
C VAL A 67 -6.04 -2.42 -1.70
N GLU A 68 -5.60 -2.69 -0.49
CA GLU A 68 -4.63 -3.72 -0.17
C GLU A 68 -5.31 -5.08 0.04
N ASN A 69 -4.83 -6.10 -0.67
CA ASN A 69 -5.19 -7.49 -0.46
C ASN A 69 -3.93 -8.25 0.00
N SER A 70 -4.03 -8.95 1.12
CA SER A 70 -2.95 -9.67 1.81
C SER A 70 -2.46 -10.94 1.09
N GLY A 71 -2.47 -10.94 -0.25
CA GLY A 71 -1.88 -11.98 -1.09
C GLY A 71 -2.76 -13.23 -1.29
N LYS A 72 -3.95 -13.32 -0.68
CA LYS A 72 -4.86 -14.44 -0.90
C LYS A 72 -5.78 -14.15 -2.09
N LEU A 73 -5.25 -14.38 -3.28
CA LEU A 73 -6.00 -14.36 -4.54
C LEU A 73 -7.07 -15.45 -4.64
N GLU A 74 -7.13 -16.38 -3.69
CA GLU A 74 -8.11 -17.48 -3.67
C GLU A 74 -9.57 -16.98 -3.66
N ASN A 75 -9.82 -15.74 -3.24
CA ASN A 75 -11.15 -15.15 -3.20
C ASN A 75 -11.39 -14.13 -4.34
N TRP A 76 -11.23 -14.56 -5.59
CA TRP A 76 -11.49 -13.75 -6.79
C TRP A 76 -12.91 -13.15 -6.81
N GLN A 77 -13.88 -13.79 -6.14
CA GLN A 77 -15.25 -13.29 -6.01
C GLN A 77 -15.29 -11.97 -5.26
N VAL A 78 -14.55 -11.85 -4.16
CA VAL A 78 -14.42 -10.61 -3.38
C VAL A 78 -13.72 -9.52 -4.20
N ALA A 79 -12.73 -9.87 -5.02
CA ALA A 79 -12.09 -8.89 -5.91
C ALA A 79 -13.10 -8.31 -6.92
N ILE A 80 -13.98 -9.13 -7.48
CA ILE A 80 -15.05 -8.66 -8.39
C ILE A 80 -16.05 -7.78 -7.65
N GLU A 81 -16.42 -8.15 -6.43
CA GLU A 81 -17.33 -7.36 -5.59
C GLU A 81 -16.74 -5.98 -5.26
N LEU A 82 -15.45 -5.92 -4.90
CA LEU A 82 -14.74 -4.66 -4.68
C LEU A 82 -14.70 -3.79 -5.93
N MET A 83 -14.44 -4.38 -7.11
CA MET A 83 -14.46 -3.62 -8.37
C MET A 83 -15.85 -3.07 -8.70
N ARG A 84 -16.90 -3.86 -8.46
CA ARG A 84 -18.29 -3.39 -8.62
C ARG A 84 -18.61 -2.26 -7.65
N TRP A 85 -18.25 -2.41 -6.39
CA TRP A 85 -18.47 -1.38 -5.38
C TRP A 85 -17.71 -0.08 -5.69
N ALA A 86 -16.46 -0.17 -6.12
CA ALA A 86 -15.67 0.99 -6.55
C ALA A 86 -16.35 1.73 -7.71
N TYR A 87 -16.82 0.99 -8.71
CA TYR A 87 -17.56 1.56 -9.84
C TYR A 87 -18.85 2.25 -9.39
N GLU A 88 -19.64 1.61 -8.53
CA GLU A 88 -20.90 2.17 -8.00
C GLU A 88 -20.67 3.43 -7.15
N CYS A 89 -19.54 3.50 -6.43
CA CYS A 89 -19.14 4.68 -5.66
C CYS A 89 -18.66 5.86 -6.52
N GLY A 90 -18.43 5.65 -7.82
CA GLY A 90 -17.93 6.67 -8.74
C GLY A 90 -16.41 6.80 -8.77
N ILE A 91 -15.68 5.74 -8.41
CA ILE A 91 -14.23 5.68 -8.59
C ILE A 91 -13.91 5.51 -10.08
N GLU A 92 -13.12 6.43 -10.64
CA GLU A 92 -12.78 6.43 -12.06
C GLU A 92 -11.59 5.53 -12.36
N TYR A 93 -10.60 5.51 -11.47
CA TYR A 93 -9.41 4.68 -11.59
C TYR A 93 -9.13 3.94 -10.28
N PHE A 94 -9.18 2.60 -10.36
CA PHE A 94 -9.10 1.72 -9.20
C PHE A 94 -8.04 0.64 -9.40
N GLY A 95 -7.30 0.31 -8.34
CA GLY A 95 -6.36 -0.80 -8.32
C GLY A 95 -6.43 -1.61 -7.03
N VAL A 96 -6.37 -2.93 -7.15
CA VAL A 96 -6.18 -3.82 -5.99
C VAL A 96 -4.71 -4.21 -5.94
N ASN A 97 -4.06 -3.90 -4.83
CA ASN A 97 -2.69 -4.28 -4.57
C ASN A 97 -2.67 -5.69 -3.98
N THR A 98 -2.12 -6.66 -4.71
CA THR A 98 -1.95 -8.03 -4.21
C THR A 98 -0.49 -8.30 -3.93
N VAL A 99 -0.20 -8.93 -2.79
CA VAL A 99 1.15 -9.44 -2.52
C VAL A 99 1.45 -10.60 -3.47
N SER A 100 2.54 -10.50 -4.22
CA SER A 100 2.94 -11.49 -5.24
C SER A 100 4.26 -12.19 -4.91
N ASN A 101 4.72 -12.15 -3.65
CA ASN A 101 6.01 -12.72 -3.30
C ASN A 101 6.02 -14.24 -3.56
N LYS A 102 7.14 -14.74 -4.07
CA LYS A 102 7.31 -16.14 -4.44
C LYS A 102 8.61 -16.71 -3.87
N CYS A 103 8.51 -17.89 -3.27
CA CYS A 103 9.67 -18.70 -2.90
C CYS A 103 9.95 -19.73 -3.99
N PHE A 104 11.11 -19.64 -4.65
CA PHE A 104 11.51 -20.61 -5.68
C PHE A 104 11.97 -21.96 -5.12
N GLU A 105 12.21 -22.06 -3.82
CA GLU A 105 12.63 -23.31 -3.18
C GLU A 105 11.47 -24.27 -2.92
N CYS A 106 10.33 -23.76 -2.45
CA CYS A 106 9.15 -24.59 -2.16
C CYS A 106 7.92 -24.26 -3.01
N GLY A 107 7.98 -23.21 -3.84
CA GLY A 107 6.87 -22.76 -4.68
C GLY A 107 5.79 -21.95 -3.96
N TYR A 108 6.00 -21.59 -2.68
CA TYR A 108 5.06 -20.74 -1.93
C TYR A 108 4.84 -19.39 -2.62
N VAL A 109 3.58 -18.98 -2.74
CA VAL A 109 3.17 -17.67 -3.25
C VAL A 109 2.27 -17.02 -2.21
N GLY A 110 2.60 -15.81 -1.78
CA GLY A 110 1.87 -15.10 -0.74
C GLY A 110 2.77 -14.14 0.03
N ASP A 111 2.34 -13.71 1.21
CA ASP A 111 3.16 -12.82 2.02
C ASP A 111 4.36 -13.55 2.63
N ILE A 112 5.54 -12.93 2.55
CA ILE A 112 6.81 -13.44 3.08
C ILE A 112 7.31 -12.38 4.06
N PRO A 113 7.28 -12.65 5.37
CA PRO A 113 7.61 -11.64 6.37
C PRO A 113 9.11 -11.35 6.40
N TYR A 114 9.43 -10.12 6.80
CA TYR A 114 10.78 -9.70 7.13
C TYR A 114 11.15 -10.14 8.55
N ASP A 115 12.28 -10.82 8.70
CA ASP A 115 12.85 -11.21 9.98
C ASP A 115 13.87 -10.14 10.43
N ASN A 116 13.53 -9.40 11.50
CA ASN A 116 14.36 -8.34 12.06
C ASN A 116 15.67 -8.88 12.67
N GLU A 117 15.69 -10.11 13.17
CA GLU A 117 16.90 -10.70 13.78
C GLU A 117 17.89 -11.14 12.70
N LYS A 118 17.38 -11.70 11.61
CA LYS A 118 18.20 -12.16 10.47
C LYS A 118 18.43 -11.09 9.41
N ASN A 119 17.77 -9.93 9.54
CA ASN A 119 17.82 -8.82 8.59
C ASN A 119 17.52 -9.28 7.14
N THR A 120 16.55 -10.18 6.96
CA THR A 120 16.19 -10.79 5.67
C THR A 120 14.76 -11.30 5.65
N TYR A 121 14.21 -11.53 4.45
CA TYR A 121 12.92 -12.18 4.25
C TYR A 121 13.03 -13.68 4.47
N VAL A 122 12.05 -14.28 5.17
CA VAL A 122 12.04 -15.71 5.48
C VAL A 122 10.73 -16.33 5.03
N CYS A 123 10.81 -17.30 4.12
CA CYS A 123 9.64 -18.01 3.63
C CYS A 123 8.92 -18.72 4.79
N PRO A 124 7.63 -18.48 5.03
CA PRO A 124 6.90 -19.09 6.15
C PRO A 124 6.66 -20.59 5.95
N ASN A 125 6.75 -21.10 4.71
CA ASN A 125 6.48 -22.50 4.39
C ASN A 125 7.72 -23.40 4.53
N CYS A 126 8.90 -22.92 4.13
CA CYS A 126 10.13 -23.74 4.12
C CYS A 126 11.30 -23.11 4.88
N ASN A 127 11.10 -21.95 5.50
CA ASN A 127 12.12 -21.20 6.23
C ASN A 127 13.32 -20.76 5.37
N ASN A 128 13.19 -20.78 4.04
CA ASN A 128 14.20 -20.29 3.11
C ASN A 128 14.40 -18.79 3.29
N SER A 129 15.65 -18.38 3.48
CA SER A 129 16.07 -16.98 3.64
C SER A 129 17.07 -16.54 2.56
N ASN A 130 17.28 -17.36 1.51
CA ASN A 130 18.20 -17.07 0.42
C ASN A 130 17.58 -16.05 -0.57
N PRO A 131 18.13 -14.83 -0.69
CA PRO A 131 17.57 -13.79 -1.56
C PRO A 131 17.51 -14.17 -3.04
N LEU A 132 18.41 -15.03 -3.52
CA LEU A 132 18.41 -15.48 -4.93
C LEU A 132 17.26 -16.46 -5.23
N LYS A 133 16.63 -17.02 -4.20
CA LYS A 133 15.50 -17.94 -4.30
C LYS A 133 14.20 -17.33 -3.79
N LEU A 134 14.18 -16.02 -3.50
CA LEU A 134 13.01 -15.28 -3.07
C LEU A 134 12.76 -14.15 -4.06
N ASP A 135 11.58 -14.15 -4.67
CA ASP A 135 11.07 -13.01 -5.42
C ASP A 135 10.16 -12.23 -4.48
N ILE A 136 10.65 -11.10 -3.96
CA ILE A 136 9.91 -10.23 -3.06
C ILE A 136 9.53 -8.99 -3.86
N THR A 137 8.24 -8.77 -4.02
CA THR A 137 7.69 -7.64 -4.75
C THR A 137 6.93 -6.76 -3.78
N LEU A 138 7.45 -5.56 -3.53
CA LEU A 138 6.85 -4.60 -2.60
C LEU A 138 6.27 -3.44 -3.39
N ARG A 139 5.00 -3.12 -3.14
CA ARG A 139 4.39 -1.93 -3.72
C ARG A 139 4.52 -0.76 -2.76
N CYS A 140 5.47 0.13 -3.03
CA CYS A 140 5.64 1.39 -2.32
C CYS A 140 5.03 2.52 -3.17
N CYS A 141 4.06 3.27 -2.63
CA CYS A 141 3.51 4.50 -3.22
C CYS A 141 2.94 4.40 -4.66
N GLY A 142 2.47 3.21 -5.08
CA GLY A 142 1.79 3.01 -6.36
C GLY A 142 2.64 2.38 -7.47
N LEU A 143 3.96 2.25 -7.28
CA LEU A 143 4.83 1.46 -8.16
C LEU A 143 5.20 0.13 -7.52
N ILE A 144 5.28 -0.88 -8.36
CA ILE A 144 5.75 -2.23 -7.99
C ILE A 144 7.28 -2.20 -8.06
N LYS A 145 7.96 -2.55 -6.97
CA LYS A 145 9.42 -2.74 -6.90
C LYS A 145 9.77 -4.16 -6.49
#